data_AF-A0ABD3QM43-F1
#
_entry.id   AF-A0ABD3QM43-F1
#
_cell.length_a   1.000
_cell.length_b   1.000
_cell.length_c   1.000
_cell.angle_alpha   90.00
_cell.angle_beta   90.00
_cell.angle_gamma   90.00
#
_symmetry.space_group_name_H-M   'P 1'
#
loop_
_entity.id
_entity.type
_entity.pdbx_description
1 polymer ?
#
loop_
_entity_poly.entity_id
_entity_poly.type
_entity_poly.pdbx_seq_one_letter_code
_entity_poly.pdbx_strand_id
1 'polypeptide(L)'
;MASKTAALLISTSLMAASAQDFPYPRPDKRYMAFQYLSGEDQAVAQNNLGYTPITWNVPGLAPVEQLGWWQFSEQQKNGAIALGFTENQWDCYINHYLTYTWSELTEAGLTDALGTLGWTQNSWEGSGDSPATESKWWGQLTTDEKNAARKLCYFQDNWNQVDMTPNNSYFPFPFPGFRYRPWDELSADFQDTAANSLSYDSDTWDTLGNNTAELNTYLNLDETERNGALDLGFYTHTWDCYMNHYDAYYWDSLYGSLLIAVEELGWTEDMWTNRDTYPDSEATFWADLTPQERAAATALCYFQESWDGEDLSTFYDYSTGLTKAMPSTTEVPADMDFSIFAGQGAPGSTWVPGQIATQQSSSNMKVVSASVTALALLVGSLLSM
;
A
#
# COMPACT_ATOMS: atom_id res chain seq x y z
N MET A 1 -71.06 26.04 -0.67
CA MET A 1 -69.70 26.61 -0.81
C MET A 1 -68.73 25.65 -0.15
N ALA A 2 -67.95 24.94 -0.95
CA ALA A 2 -67.04 23.88 -0.49
C ALA A 2 -65.73 24.50 0.02
N SER A 3 -65.39 24.26 1.28
CA SER A 3 -64.09 24.60 1.85
C SER A 3 -63.18 23.38 1.77
N LYS A 4 -62.20 23.41 0.87
CA LYS A 4 -61.10 22.46 0.82
C LYS A 4 -60.00 22.95 1.76
N THR A 5 -59.77 22.24 2.85
CA THR A 5 -58.59 22.45 3.70
C THR A 5 -57.54 21.43 3.28
N ALA A 6 -56.47 21.90 2.67
CA ALA A 6 -55.33 21.09 2.25
C ALA A 6 -54.50 20.70 3.47
N ALA A 7 -54.28 19.40 3.66
CA ALA A 7 -53.30 18.88 4.61
C ALA A 7 -51.90 19.01 4.00
N LEU A 8 -51.05 19.84 4.62
CA LEU A 8 -49.65 19.97 4.30
C LEU A 8 -48.90 18.77 4.89
N LEU A 9 -48.63 17.76 4.07
CA LEU A 9 -47.72 16.66 4.41
C LEU A 9 -46.28 17.21 4.37
N ILE A 10 -45.74 17.54 5.54
CA ILE A 10 -44.29 17.74 5.70
C ILE A 10 -43.66 16.36 5.62
N SER A 11 -43.19 16.00 4.43
CA SER A 11 -42.36 14.82 4.22
C SER A 11 -40.99 15.13 4.81
N THR A 12 -40.78 14.76 6.07
CA THR A 12 -39.44 14.68 6.66
C THR A 12 -38.71 13.54 5.96
N SER A 13 -37.94 13.88 4.92
CA SER A 13 -36.91 13.01 4.38
C SER A 13 -35.87 12.80 5.46
N LEU A 14 -36.04 11.75 6.27
CA LEU A 14 -34.96 11.12 7.00
C LEU A 14 -33.99 10.58 5.96
N MET A 15 -32.94 11.34 5.66
CA MET A 15 -31.74 10.74 5.11
C MET A 15 -31.22 9.78 6.17
N ALA A 16 -31.50 8.49 6.00
CA ALA A 16 -30.76 7.46 6.68
C ALA A 16 -29.31 7.55 6.15
N ALA A 17 -28.47 8.30 6.85
CA ALA A 17 -27.04 8.07 6.77
C ALA A 17 -26.86 6.61 7.17
N SER A 18 -26.46 5.74 6.25
CA SER A 18 -26.01 4.40 6.62
C SER A 18 -24.81 4.61 7.53
N ALA A 19 -24.99 4.47 8.84
CA ALA A 19 -23.86 4.32 9.73
C ALA A 19 -23.04 3.16 9.16
N GLN A 20 -21.76 3.38 8.90
CA GLN A 20 -20.85 2.28 8.62
C GLN A 20 -20.81 1.44 9.89
N ASP A 21 -21.58 0.36 9.92
CA ASP A 21 -21.70 -0.51 11.09
C ASP A 21 -20.46 -1.39 11.20
N PHE A 22 -19.39 -0.84 11.77
CA PHE A 22 -18.26 -1.63 12.27
C PHE A 22 -18.58 -2.18 13.66
N PRO A 23 -18.05 -3.35 14.05
CA PRO A 23 -18.27 -3.92 15.39
C PRO A 23 -17.80 -3.02 16.53
N TYR A 24 -16.77 -2.22 16.29
CA TYR A 24 -16.17 -1.31 17.28
C TYR A 24 -15.95 0.08 16.70
N PRO A 25 -15.88 1.14 17.53
CA PRO A 25 -15.52 2.48 17.06
C PRO A 25 -14.12 2.48 16.42
N ARG A 26 -13.99 3.14 15.27
CA ARG A 26 -12.71 3.25 14.56
C ARG A 26 -11.67 3.99 15.41
N PRO A 27 -10.42 3.48 15.53
CA PRO A 27 -9.36 4.18 16.23
C PRO A 27 -8.82 5.34 15.38
N ASP A 28 -9.37 6.54 15.53
CA ASP A 28 -9.05 7.69 14.67
C ASP A 28 -7.56 8.05 14.64
N LYS A 29 -6.82 7.88 15.74
CA LYS A 29 -5.37 8.12 15.76
C LYS A 29 -4.63 7.21 14.79
N ARG A 30 -5.01 5.92 14.68
CA ARG A 30 -4.30 4.98 13.78
C ARG A 30 -4.33 5.45 12.34
N TYR A 31 -5.47 5.99 11.91
CA TYR A 31 -5.71 6.41 10.53
C TYR A 31 -5.45 7.90 10.34
N MET A 32 -4.52 8.44 11.12
CA MET A 32 -3.93 9.76 10.98
C MET A 32 -2.46 9.57 10.64
N ALA A 33 -1.97 10.31 9.65
CA ALA A 33 -0.56 10.27 9.28
C ALA A 33 0.35 10.68 10.46
N PHE A 34 1.50 10.02 10.57
CA PHE A 34 2.41 10.10 11.70
C PHE A 34 2.80 11.53 12.06
N GLN A 35 3.09 12.37 11.06
CA GLN A 35 3.48 13.77 11.25
C GLN A 35 2.36 14.66 11.80
N TYR A 36 1.11 14.20 11.81
CA TYR A 36 -0.03 14.92 12.38
C TYR A 36 -0.37 14.46 13.81
N LEU A 37 0.26 13.39 14.29
CA LEU A 37 0.18 13.01 15.70
C LEU A 37 0.85 14.07 16.59
N SER A 38 0.43 14.11 17.85
CA SER A 38 1.17 14.89 18.85
C SER A 38 2.57 14.33 19.07
N GLY A 39 3.53 15.15 19.49
CA GLY A 39 4.90 14.67 19.77
C GLY A 39 4.94 13.59 20.86
N GLU A 40 3.98 13.61 21.80
CA GLU A 40 3.80 12.55 22.80
C GLU A 40 3.32 11.25 22.16
N ASP A 41 2.30 11.31 21.30
CA ASP A 41 1.80 10.13 20.58
C ASP A 41 2.85 9.53 19.63
N GLN A 42 3.63 10.37 18.94
CA GLN A 42 4.76 9.92 18.11
C GLN A 42 5.79 9.16 18.95
N ALA A 43 6.16 9.72 20.11
CA ALA A 43 7.10 9.08 21.02
C ALA A 43 6.55 7.76 21.59
N VAL A 44 5.26 7.67 21.88
CA VAL A 44 4.63 6.40 22.31
C VAL A 44 4.65 5.37 21.20
N ALA A 45 4.23 5.74 19.98
CA ALA A 45 4.23 4.85 18.83
C ALA A 45 5.63 4.29 18.54
N GLN A 46 6.65 5.15 18.57
CA GLN A 46 8.04 4.76 18.34
C GLN A 46 8.59 3.90 19.48
N ASN A 47 8.58 4.42 20.71
CA ASN A 47 9.34 3.83 21.81
C ASN A 47 8.64 2.63 22.46
N ASN A 48 7.30 2.53 22.36
CA ASN A 48 6.55 1.47 23.03
C ASN A 48 6.00 0.42 22.06
N LEU A 49 5.74 0.80 20.80
CA LEU A 49 5.18 -0.11 19.80
C LEU A 49 6.15 -0.39 18.64
N GLY A 50 7.27 0.34 18.54
CA GLY A 50 8.29 0.10 17.52
C GLY A 50 7.93 0.62 16.13
N TYR A 51 6.95 1.53 16.02
CA TYR A 51 6.62 2.16 14.75
C TYR A 51 7.74 3.10 14.29
N THR A 52 7.97 3.16 12.97
CA THR A 52 8.64 4.27 12.29
C THR A 52 7.57 5.13 11.61
N PRO A 53 7.90 6.35 11.12
CA PRO A 53 6.94 7.14 10.35
C PRO A 53 6.34 6.36 9.17
N ILE A 54 7.15 5.56 8.47
CA ILE A 54 6.71 4.75 7.32
C ILE A 54 5.81 3.61 7.79
N THR A 55 6.25 2.82 8.79
CA THR A 55 5.46 1.65 9.23
C THR A 55 4.18 2.04 9.98
N TRP A 56 4.09 3.29 10.46
CA TRP A 56 2.83 3.87 10.92
C TRP A 56 1.93 4.29 9.74
N ASN A 57 2.49 5.01 8.77
CA ASN A 57 1.72 5.57 7.66
C ASN A 57 1.16 4.52 6.72
N VAL A 58 1.81 3.36 6.62
CA VAL A 58 1.40 2.25 5.75
C VAL A 58 0.92 1.07 6.62
N PRO A 59 -0.39 0.78 6.65
CA PRO A 59 -0.94 -0.36 7.40
C PRO A 59 -0.33 -1.70 6.98
N GLY A 60 -0.09 -2.57 7.96
CA GLY A 60 0.44 -3.92 7.78
C GLY A 60 1.96 -4.04 7.84
N LEU A 61 2.72 -2.93 7.77
CA LEU A 61 4.18 -2.96 7.72
C LEU A 61 4.85 -3.15 9.09
N ALA A 62 4.29 -2.57 10.15
CA ALA A 62 4.96 -2.64 11.45
C ALA A 62 4.83 -4.05 12.05
N PRO A 63 5.93 -4.67 12.54
CA PRO A 63 5.88 -6.01 13.13
C PRO A 63 4.87 -6.15 14.27
N VAL A 64 4.61 -5.06 15.02
CA VAL A 64 3.64 -5.06 16.11
C VAL A 64 2.20 -5.32 15.62
N GLU A 65 1.86 -5.00 14.37
CA GLU A 65 0.53 -5.21 13.80
C GLU A 65 0.23 -6.67 13.50
N GLN A 66 1.27 -7.51 13.43
CA GLN A 66 1.15 -8.96 13.31
C GLN A 66 0.87 -9.64 14.65
N LEU A 67 0.89 -8.91 15.77
CA LEU A 67 0.60 -9.43 17.10
C LEU A 67 -0.86 -9.20 17.48
N GLY A 68 -1.49 -10.22 18.03
CA GLY A 68 -2.74 -10.09 18.78
C GLY A 68 -2.48 -9.44 20.14
N TRP A 69 -3.50 -8.81 20.71
CA TRP A 69 -3.35 -8.08 21.98
C TRP A 69 -2.75 -8.92 23.11
N TRP A 70 -3.08 -10.21 23.17
CA TRP A 70 -2.58 -11.14 24.19
C TRP A 70 -1.06 -11.39 24.08
N GLN A 71 -0.47 -11.23 22.90
CA GLN A 71 0.97 -11.41 22.64
C GLN A 71 1.81 -10.18 23.01
N PHE A 72 1.18 -9.03 23.24
CA PHE A 72 1.89 -7.82 23.62
C PHE A 72 2.63 -7.97 24.95
N SER A 73 3.85 -7.43 24.99
CA SER A 73 4.53 -7.09 26.23
C SER A 73 3.74 -6.04 27.03
N GLU A 74 4.03 -5.91 28.33
CA GLU A 74 3.41 -4.87 29.16
C GLU A 74 3.67 -3.46 28.63
N GLN A 75 4.87 -3.21 28.09
CA GLN A 75 5.22 -1.94 27.45
C GLN A 75 4.35 -1.66 26.22
N GLN A 76 4.17 -2.66 25.35
CA GLN A 76 3.32 -2.53 24.16
C GLN A 76 1.85 -2.30 24.55
N LYS A 77 1.30 -3.03 25.53
CA LYS A 77 -0.06 -2.79 26.04
C LYS A 77 -0.23 -1.38 26.55
N ASN A 78 0.70 -0.89 27.38
CA ASN A 78 0.65 0.46 27.90
C ASN A 78 0.76 1.51 26.79
N GLY A 79 1.61 1.29 25.78
CA GLY A 79 1.72 2.15 24.60
C GLY A 79 0.44 2.19 23.77
N ALA A 80 -0.15 1.04 23.48
CA ALA A 80 -1.41 0.97 22.74
C ALA A 80 -2.57 1.63 23.50
N ILE A 81 -2.68 1.41 24.81
CA ILE A 81 -3.67 2.09 25.67
C ILE A 81 -3.46 3.60 25.66
N ALA A 82 -2.22 4.09 25.73
CA ALA A 82 -1.92 5.52 25.67
C ALA A 82 -2.30 6.16 24.32
N LEU A 83 -2.21 5.40 23.22
CA LEU A 83 -2.72 5.80 21.91
C LEU A 83 -4.23 5.63 21.76
N GLY A 84 -4.93 5.18 22.81
CA GLY A 84 -6.39 5.05 22.84
C GLY A 84 -6.93 3.77 22.25
N PHE A 85 -6.09 2.76 22.03
CA PHE A 85 -6.55 1.44 21.61
C PHE A 85 -7.08 0.63 22.79
N THR A 86 -8.15 -0.11 22.51
CA THR A 86 -8.60 -1.24 23.32
C THR A 86 -8.21 -2.54 22.62
N GLU A 87 -8.23 -3.66 23.35
CA GLU A 87 -8.03 -5.01 22.80
C GLU A 87 -8.89 -5.27 21.56
N ASN A 88 -10.20 -5.10 21.70
CA ASN A 88 -11.15 -5.29 20.59
C ASN A 88 -10.86 -4.39 19.37
N GLN A 89 -10.41 -3.16 19.58
CA GLN A 89 -10.04 -2.28 18.47
C GLN A 89 -8.76 -2.72 17.81
N TRP A 90 -7.76 -3.16 18.58
CA TRP A 90 -6.50 -3.66 18.05
C TRP A 90 -6.73 -4.92 17.21
N ASP A 91 -7.40 -5.92 17.80
CA ASP A 91 -7.63 -7.20 17.14
C ASP A 91 -8.51 -7.04 15.91
N CYS A 92 -9.47 -6.11 15.91
CA CYS A 92 -10.33 -5.87 14.75
C CYS A 92 -9.68 -4.99 13.68
N TYR A 93 -9.19 -3.79 14.01
CA TYR A 93 -8.76 -2.79 13.01
C TYR A 93 -7.30 -2.88 12.59
N ILE A 94 -6.44 -3.52 13.39
CA ILE A 94 -5.00 -3.56 13.18
C ILE A 94 -4.57 -4.98 12.82
N ASN A 95 -4.80 -5.94 13.71
CA ASN A 95 -4.41 -7.32 13.50
C ASN A 95 -5.40 -8.10 12.64
N HIS A 96 -6.63 -7.62 12.49
CA HIS A 96 -7.70 -8.30 11.75
C HIS A 96 -7.92 -9.76 12.18
N TYR A 97 -7.74 -10.02 13.47
CA TYR A 97 -7.82 -11.35 14.10
C TYR A 97 -6.85 -12.39 13.54
N LEU A 98 -5.81 -12.01 12.78
CA LEU A 98 -4.89 -12.93 12.11
C LEU A 98 -4.18 -13.92 13.07
N THR A 99 -4.17 -13.62 14.37
CA THR A 99 -3.55 -14.48 15.40
C THR A 99 -4.52 -15.44 16.08
N TYR A 100 -5.81 -15.42 15.71
CA TYR A 100 -6.85 -16.28 16.28
C TYR A 100 -6.97 -17.57 15.49
N THR A 101 -7.25 -18.68 16.19
CA THR A 101 -7.60 -19.96 15.57
C THR A 101 -9.00 -19.92 14.96
N TRP A 102 -9.29 -20.81 14.01
CA TRP A 102 -10.64 -20.89 13.42
C TRP A 102 -11.73 -21.20 14.45
N SER A 103 -11.38 -21.97 15.50
CA SER A 103 -12.29 -22.26 16.61
C SER A 103 -12.64 -20.99 17.40
N GLU A 104 -11.65 -20.18 17.75
CA GLU A 104 -11.88 -18.91 18.48
C GLU A 104 -12.69 -17.93 17.62
N LEU A 105 -12.44 -17.88 16.31
CA LEU A 105 -13.23 -17.08 15.36
C LEU A 105 -14.67 -17.57 15.26
N THR A 106 -14.91 -18.88 15.36
CA THR A 106 -16.26 -19.47 15.39
C THR A 106 -16.98 -19.06 16.66
N GLU A 107 -16.32 -19.12 17.82
CA GLU A 107 -16.88 -18.68 19.10
C GLU A 107 -17.17 -17.18 19.11
N ALA A 108 -16.35 -16.38 18.43
CA ALA A 108 -16.57 -14.95 18.22
C ALA A 108 -17.63 -14.63 17.16
N GLY A 109 -18.14 -15.63 16.43
CA GLY A 109 -19.15 -15.45 15.37
C GLY A 109 -18.62 -14.76 14.10
N LEU A 110 -17.33 -14.87 13.80
CA LEU A 110 -16.66 -14.22 12.68
C LEU A 110 -16.53 -15.11 11.44
N THR A 111 -16.68 -16.42 11.58
CA THR A 111 -16.44 -17.38 10.49
C THR A 111 -17.43 -17.28 9.33
N ASP A 112 -18.65 -16.78 9.55
CA ASP A 112 -19.60 -16.50 8.46
C ASP A 112 -19.10 -15.36 7.55
N ALA A 113 -18.49 -14.32 8.14
CA ALA A 113 -17.92 -13.21 7.39
C ALA A 113 -16.68 -13.67 6.62
N LEU A 114 -15.78 -14.40 7.28
CA LEU A 114 -14.61 -15.02 6.66
C LEU A 114 -15.01 -15.96 5.50
N GLY A 115 -16.02 -16.80 5.70
CA GLY A 115 -16.55 -17.69 4.66
C GLY A 115 -17.14 -16.94 3.47
N THR A 116 -17.74 -15.76 3.68
CA THR A 116 -18.21 -14.89 2.59
C THR A 116 -17.05 -14.31 1.78
N LEU A 117 -15.91 -14.05 2.43
CA LEU A 117 -14.66 -13.69 1.77
C LEU A 117 -13.94 -14.92 1.17
N GLY A 118 -14.49 -16.12 1.30
CA GLY A 118 -13.92 -17.35 0.76
C GLY A 118 -12.90 -18.04 1.66
N TRP A 119 -12.62 -17.51 2.85
CA TRP A 119 -11.79 -18.19 3.82
C TRP A 119 -12.44 -19.48 4.31
N THR A 120 -11.62 -20.50 4.51
CA THR A 120 -11.99 -21.77 5.13
C THR A 120 -11.07 -22.01 6.33
N GLN A 121 -11.44 -22.94 7.21
CA GLN A 121 -10.54 -23.36 8.28
C GLN A 121 -9.16 -23.76 7.74
N ASN A 122 -9.14 -24.58 6.69
CA ASN A 122 -7.88 -25.07 6.12
C ASN A 122 -7.01 -23.94 5.61
N SER A 123 -7.57 -22.99 4.85
CA SER A 123 -6.82 -21.85 4.33
C SER A 123 -6.36 -20.89 5.42
N TRP A 124 -7.20 -20.66 6.43
CA TRP A 124 -6.89 -19.82 7.59
C TRP A 124 -5.75 -20.39 8.43
N GLU A 125 -5.75 -21.70 8.66
CA GLU A 125 -4.73 -22.40 9.46
C GLU A 125 -3.50 -22.81 8.61
N GLY A 126 -3.36 -22.24 7.40
CA GLY A 126 -2.17 -22.40 6.55
C GLY A 126 -2.03 -23.74 5.83
N SER A 127 -3.10 -24.55 5.78
CA SER A 127 -3.15 -25.86 5.12
C SER A 127 -3.89 -25.87 3.78
N GLY A 128 -4.41 -24.73 3.33
CA GLY A 128 -5.14 -24.57 2.07
C GLY A 128 -4.77 -23.28 1.35
N ASP A 129 -5.25 -23.12 0.12
CA ASP A 129 -5.01 -21.92 -0.68
C ASP A 129 -5.73 -20.70 -0.10
N SER A 130 -5.07 -19.55 -0.14
CA SER A 130 -5.69 -18.26 0.19
C SER A 130 -6.90 -17.99 -0.71
N PRO A 131 -7.96 -17.33 -0.19
CA PRO A 131 -9.11 -17.02 -1.00
C PRO A 131 -8.79 -16.00 -2.09
N ALA A 132 -9.55 -16.04 -3.18
CA ALA A 132 -9.39 -15.10 -4.30
C ALA A 132 -9.58 -13.63 -3.89
N THR A 133 -10.26 -13.34 -2.77
CA THR A 133 -10.39 -11.99 -2.24
C THR A 133 -9.07 -11.38 -1.79
N GLU A 134 -8.08 -12.19 -1.40
CA GLU A 134 -6.74 -11.68 -1.02
C GLU A 134 -6.00 -11.03 -2.18
N SER A 135 -6.44 -11.32 -3.41
CA SER A 135 -5.93 -10.68 -4.64
C SER A 135 -6.87 -9.58 -5.15
N LYS A 136 -8.00 -9.32 -4.48
CA LYS A 136 -8.97 -8.29 -4.88
C LYS A 136 -8.73 -6.98 -4.16
N TRP A 137 -9.02 -5.91 -4.88
CA TRP A 137 -9.12 -4.56 -4.36
C TRP A 137 -10.48 -4.33 -3.74
N TRP A 138 -10.57 -3.38 -2.80
CA TRP A 138 -11.86 -3.01 -2.24
C TRP A 138 -12.88 -2.69 -3.33
N GLY A 139 -12.48 -2.00 -4.41
CA GLY A 139 -13.34 -1.70 -5.55
C GLY A 139 -13.90 -2.94 -6.26
N GLN A 140 -13.13 -4.03 -6.31
CA GLN A 140 -13.46 -5.31 -6.95
C GLN A 140 -14.28 -6.23 -6.05
N LEU A 141 -14.34 -5.96 -4.74
CA LEU A 141 -15.22 -6.69 -3.85
C LEU A 141 -16.69 -6.44 -4.22
N THR A 142 -17.44 -7.53 -4.28
CA THR A 142 -18.90 -7.51 -4.34
C THR A 142 -19.49 -6.81 -3.11
N THR A 143 -20.77 -6.45 -3.18
CA THR A 143 -21.44 -5.82 -2.04
C THR A 143 -21.42 -6.73 -0.80
N ASP A 144 -21.59 -8.04 -0.98
CA ASP A 144 -21.58 -9.01 0.12
C ASP A 144 -20.17 -9.17 0.71
N GLU A 145 -19.13 -9.24 -0.12
CA GLU A 145 -17.73 -9.24 0.34
C GLU A 145 -17.41 -7.96 1.12
N LYS A 146 -17.79 -6.77 0.64
CA LYS A 146 -17.59 -5.51 1.40
C LYS A 146 -18.29 -5.53 2.75
N ASN A 147 -19.52 -6.03 2.81
CA ASN A 147 -20.27 -6.13 4.06
C ASN A 147 -19.62 -7.13 5.04
N ALA A 148 -19.10 -8.25 4.53
CA ALA A 148 -18.34 -9.21 5.32
C ALA A 148 -17.02 -8.62 5.82
N ALA A 149 -16.27 -7.94 4.96
CA ALA A 149 -15.02 -7.26 5.31
C ALA A 149 -15.23 -6.21 6.42
N ARG A 150 -16.33 -5.44 6.39
CA ARG A 150 -16.67 -4.49 7.48
C ARG A 150 -16.92 -5.17 8.83
N LYS A 151 -17.45 -6.40 8.86
CA LYS A 151 -17.60 -7.17 10.11
C LYS A 151 -16.25 -7.56 10.72
N LEU A 152 -15.18 -7.52 9.92
CA LEU A 152 -13.79 -7.72 10.32
C LEU A 152 -13.01 -6.40 10.42
N CYS A 153 -13.74 -5.27 10.52
CA CYS A 153 -13.21 -3.90 10.55
C CYS A 153 -12.36 -3.48 9.35
N TYR A 154 -12.51 -4.16 8.21
CA TYR A 154 -11.96 -3.65 6.96
C TYR A 154 -12.86 -2.57 6.36
N PHE A 155 -12.21 -1.55 5.83
CA PHE A 155 -12.75 -0.51 4.98
C PHE A 155 -11.77 -0.28 3.84
N GLN A 156 -12.14 0.59 2.90
CA GLN A 156 -11.35 0.77 1.68
C GLN A 156 -9.88 1.05 1.99
N ASP A 157 -9.59 1.98 2.92
CA ASP A 157 -8.22 2.44 3.12
C ASP A 157 -7.33 1.36 3.76
N ASN A 158 -7.80 0.61 4.76
CA ASN A 158 -6.97 -0.45 5.36
C ASN A 158 -6.94 -1.75 4.54
N TRP A 159 -8.01 -2.06 3.79
CA TRP A 159 -8.02 -3.18 2.84
C TRP A 159 -7.00 -2.95 1.74
N ASN A 160 -7.00 -1.74 1.17
CA ASN A 160 -6.07 -1.34 0.11
C ASN A 160 -4.70 -0.90 0.64
N GLN A 161 -4.46 -0.97 1.96
CA GLN A 161 -3.23 -0.53 2.62
C GLN A 161 -2.76 0.88 2.20
N VAL A 162 -3.72 1.80 2.12
CA VAL A 162 -3.50 3.17 1.66
C VAL A 162 -2.42 3.86 2.51
N ASP A 163 -1.37 4.33 1.84
CA ASP A 163 -0.33 5.13 2.46
C ASP A 163 -0.87 6.51 2.86
N MET A 164 -0.75 6.83 4.15
CA MET A 164 -1.18 8.11 4.71
C MET A 164 -0.10 9.20 4.63
N THR A 165 1.10 8.88 4.14
CA THR A 165 2.17 9.85 3.95
C THR A 165 1.70 10.95 3.00
N PRO A 166 1.89 12.24 3.34
CA PRO A 166 1.52 13.33 2.44
C PRO A 166 2.25 13.19 1.12
N ASN A 167 1.48 13.05 0.06
CA ASN A 167 2.00 13.03 -1.29
C ASN A 167 1.92 14.45 -1.87
N ASN A 168 3.06 15.16 -1.86
CA ASN A 168 3.17 16.53 -2.37
C ASN A 168 3.49 16.57 -3.88
N SER A 169 3.15 15.51 -4.61
CA SER A 169 3.37 15.38 -6.05
C SER A 169 2.09 14.95 -6.75
N TYR A 170 2.09 15.00 -8.08
CA TYR A 170 1.00 14.46 -8.89
C TYR A 170 1.11 12.94 -9.15
N PHE A 171 2.16 12.28 -8.65
CA PHE A 171 2.30 10.83 -8.76
C PHE A 171 1.30 10.10 -7.86
N PRO A 172 1.05 8.80 -8.09
CA PRO A 172 0.18 8.00 -7.23
C PRO A 172 0.67 7.88 -5.77
N PHE A 173 1.98 7.77 -5.57
CA PHE A 173 2.62 7.56 -4.26
C PHE A 173 3.65 8.65 -3.94
N PRO A 174 3.98 8.88 -2.66
CA PRO A 174 5.04 9.81 -2.30
C PRO A 174 6.35 9.46 -3.00
N PHE A 175 6.99 10.48 -3.56
CA PHE A 175 8.23 10.30 -4.30
C PHE A 175 9.39 9.92 -3.37
N PRO A 176 10.11 8.80 -3.61
CA PRO A 176 11.24 8.36 -2.80
C PRO A 176 12.50 9.14 -3.19
N GLY A 177 12.57 10.42 -2.82
CA GLY A 177 13.65 11.32 -3.24
C GLY A 177 15.07 10.91 -2.83
N PHE A 178 15.22 9.92 -1.95
CA PHE A 178 16.52 9.31 -1.63
C PHE A 178 17.05 8.42 -2.76
N ARG A 179 16.18 7.76 -3.54
CA ARG A 179 16.56 6.84 -4.63
C ARG A 179 17.26 7.55 -5.78
N TYR A 180 16.85 8.79 -6.04
CA TYR A 180 17.34 9.60 -7.16
C TYR A 180 18.45 10.56 -6.72
N ARG A 181 19.27 10.09 -5.77
CA ARG A 181 20.53 10.71 -5.38
C ARG A 181 21.65 9.82 -5.89
N PRO A 182 22.69 10.36 -6.56
CA PRO A 182 23.83 9.58 -6.99
C PRO A 182 24.47 8.82 -5.82
N TRP A 183 25.06 7.66 -6.08
CA TRP A 183 25.63 6.77 -5.07
C TRP A 183 26.56 7.51 -4.11
N ASP A 184 27.47 8.32 -4.65
CA ASP A 184 28.47 9.08 -3.87
C ASP A 184 27.88 10.17 -2.97
N GLU A 185 26.59 10.50 -3.15
CA GLU A 185 25.85 11.49 -2.37
C GLU A 185 24.98 10.85 -1.26
N LEU A 186 24.93 9.52 -1.21
CA LEU A 186 24.28 8.78 -0.13
C LEU A 186 25.12 8.80 1.15
N SER A 187 24.47 8.66 2.30
CA SER A 187 25.20 8.39 3.55
C SER A 187 25.79 6.98 3.53
N ALA A 188 26.88 6.77 4.29
CA ALA A 188 27.50 5.45 4.44
C ALA A 188 26.47 4.37 4.86
N ASP A 189 25.59 4.68 5.81
CA ASP A 189 24.54 3.75 6.25
C ASP A 189 23.58 3.36 5.10
N PHE A 190 23.28 4.28 4.18
CA PHE A 190 22.42 4.01 3.03
C PHE A 190 23.14 3.14 1.99
N GLN A 191 24.40 3.46 1.70
CA GLN A 191 25.25 2.65 0.81
C GLN A 191 25.42 1.23 1.36
N ASP A 192 25.66 1.10 2.67
CA ASP A 192 25.83 -0.19 3.33
C ASP A 192 24.55 -1.03 3.27
N THR A 193 23.38 -0.44 3.54
CA THR A 193 22.10 -1.17 3.40
C THR A 193 21.83 -1.55 1.95
N ALA A 194 22.00 -0.62 1.00
CA ALA A 194 21.77 -0.88 -0.42
C ALA A 194 22.71 -1.98 -0.97
N ALA A 195 24.00 -1.95 -0.59
CA ALA A 195 24.97 -2.95 -1.02
C ALA A 195 24.75 -4.32 -0.37
N ASN A 196 24.54 -4.36 0.95
CA ASN A 196 24.51 -5.62 1.69
C ASN A 196 23.15 -6.33 1.63
N SER A 197 22.05 -5.59 1.48
CA SER A 197 20.70 -6.18 1.48
C SER A 197 20.08 -6.30 0.10
N LEU A 198 20.46 -5.43 -0.85
CA LEU A 198 19.86 -5.37 -2.20
C LEU A 198 20.90 -5.52 -3.32
N SER A 199 22.15 -5.80 -2.97
CA SER A 199 23.26 -6.01 -3.91
C SER A 199 23.52 -4.83 -4.86
N TYR A 200 23.19 -3.59 -4.45
CA TYR A 200 23.58 -2.42 -5.22
C TYR A 200 25.08 -2.15 -5.13
N ASP A 201 25.61 -1.61 -6.21
CA ASP A 201 26.87 -0.89 -6.26
C ASP A 201 26.63 0.48 -6.91
N SER A 202 27.69 1.28 -7.08
CA SER A 202 27.56 2.61 -7.67
C SER A 202 26.98 2.59 -9.09
N ASP A 203 27.31 1.56 -9.89
CA ASP A 203 26.88 1.46 -11.29
C ASP A 203 25.39 1.09 -11.40
N THR A 204 24.99 0.05 -10.66
CA THR A 204 23.61 -0.44 -10.62
C THR A 204 22.67 0.49 -9.84
N TRP A 205 23.19 1.38 -8.98
CA TRP A 205 22.41 2.41 -8.32
C TRP A 205 22.19 3.63 -9.22
N ASP A 206 23.26 4.15 -9.84
CA ASP A 206 23.19 5.37 -10.67
C ASP A 206 22.52 5.14 -12.02
N THR A 207 22.50 3.89 -12.50
CA THR A 207 21.74 3.48 -13.69
C THR A 207 20.46 2.75 -13.29
N LEU A 208 19.32 3.41 -13.46
CA LEU A 208 17.99 2.84 -13.19
C LEU A 208 17.74 1.58 -14.05
N GLY A 209 17.11 0.56 -13.47
CA GLY A 209 16.73 -0.70 -14.12
C GLY A 209 17.85 -1.74 -14.22
N ASN A 210 19.10 -1.41 -13.86
CA ASN A 210 20.24 -2.32 -14.00
C ASN A 210 20.41 -3.30 -12.84
N ASN A 211 19.84 -3.01 -11.67
CA ASN A 211 19.92 -3.92 -10.53
C ASN A 211 18.88 -5.04 -10.65
N THR A 212 19.28 -6.29 -10.42
CA THR A 212 18.37 -7.45 -10.53
C THR A 212 17.19 -7.41 -9.57
N ALA A 213 17.32 -6.73 -8.42
CA ALA A 213 16.21 -6.55 -7.49
C ALA A 213 15.08 -5.72 -8.13
N GLU A 214 15.40 -4.71 -8.94
CA GLU A 214 14.43 -3.82 -9.60
C GLU A 214 13.54 -4.55 -10.62
N LEU A 215 14.00 -5.73 -11.09
CA LEU A 215 13.22 -6.60 -11.98
C LEU A 215 12.14 -7.42 -11.26
N ASN A 216 12.04 -7.31 -9.93
CA ASN A 216 11.07 -8.01 -9.12
C ASN A 216 10.05 -7.04 -8.50
N THR A 217 8.82 -7.52 -8.34
CA THR A 217 7.89 -6.86 -7.42
C THR A 217 8.44 -6.94 -6.00
N TYR A 218 8.04 -6.00 -5.15
CA TYR A 218 8.47 -5.95 -3.75
C TYR A 218 8.21 -7.28 -3.02
N LEU A 219 7.13 -7.98 -3.35
CA LEU A 219 6.80 -9.25 -2.69
C LEU A 219 7.56 -10.45 -3.24
N ASN A 220 8.13 -10.33 -4.44
CA ASN A 220 9.03 -11.33 -5.02
C ASN A 220 10.48 -11.16 -4.56
N LEU A 221 10.85 -10.03 -3.96
CA LEU A 221 12.10 -9.88 -3.22
C LEU A 221 12.17 -10.92 -2.09
N ASP A 222 13.36 -11.37 -1.72
CA ASP A 222 13.51 -12.20 -0.53
C ASP A 222 13.34 -11.42 0.78
N GLU A 223 13.38 -12.08 1.94
CA GLU A 223 13.19 -11.40 3.22
C GLU A 223 14.29 -10.38 3.53
N THR A 224 15.54 -10.65 3.14
CA THR A 224 16.68 -9.75 3.35
C THR A 224 16.52 -8.51 2.47
N GLU A 225 16.19 -8.72 1.20
CA GLU A 225 15.95 -7.65 0.23
C GLU A 225 14.76 -6.78 0.63
N ARG A 226 13.61 -7.37 1.01
CA ARG A 226 12.44 -6.60 1.48
C ARG A 226 12.76 -5.76 2.71
N ASN A 227 13.45 -6.33 3.69
CA ASN A 227 13.82 -5.59 4.89
C ASN A 227 14.81 -4.46 4.56
N GLY A 228 15.79 -4.71 3.68
CA GLY A 228 16.70 -3.68 3.19
C GLY A 228 15.99 -2.56 2.42
N ALA A 229 15.03 -2.91 1.57
CA ALA A 229 14.19 -1.94 0.86
C ALA A 229 13.39 -1.08 1.85
N LEU A 230 12.78 -1.71 2.86
CA LEU A 230 12.07 -1.01 3.93
C LEU A 230 12.97 -0.08 4.75
N ASP A 231 14.19 -0.52 5.08
CA ASP A 231 15.17 0.28 5.81
C ASP A 231 15.64 1.50 5.00
N LEU A 232 15.71 1.39 3.67
CA LEU A 232 15.96 2.54 2.78
C LEU A 232 14.75 3.47 2.66
N GLY A 233 13.56 2.98 3.01
CA GLY A 233 12.31 3.73 2.98
C GLY A 233 11.35 3.33 1.86
N PHE A 234 11.61 2.23 1.16
CA PHE A 234 10.67 1.64 0.22
C PHE A 234 9.69 0.70 0.92
N TYR A 235 8.44 0.76 0.51
CA TYR A 235 7.46 -0.29 0.76
C TYR A 235 6.81 -0.68 -0.57
N THR A 236 5.95 -1.70 -0.54
CA THR A 236 5.35 -2.33 -1.73
C THR A 236 4.96 -1.34 -2.82
N HIS A 237 4.15 -0.34 -2.49
CA HIS A 237 3.68 0.61 -3.51
C HIS A 237 4.78 1.52 -4.07
N THR A 238 5.67 2.07 -3.24
CA THR A 238 6.77 2.90 -3.75
C THR A 238 7.81 2.10 -4.54
N TRP A 239 8.06 0.85 -4.16
CA TRP A 239 8.97 -0.03 -4.89
C TRP A 239 8.35 -0.41 -6.24
N ASP A 240 7.14 -0.96 -6.20
CA ASP A 240 6.46 -1.45 -7.40
C ASP A 240 6.21 -0.31 -8.39
N CYS A 241 5.96 0.91 -7.91
CA CYS A 241 5.78 2.09 -8.76
C CYS A 241 7.12 2.67 -9.25
N TYR A 242 8.04 3.05 -8.37
CA TYR A 242 9.23 3.85 -8.75
C TYR A 242 10.47 3.05 -9.14
N MET A 243 10.53 1.76 -8.77
CA MET A 243 11.69 0.89 -9.03
C MET A 243 11.37 -0.11 -10.13
N ASN A 244 10.23 -0.79 -10.01
CA ASN A 244 9.83 -1.83 -10.94
C ASN A 244 8.89 -1.30 -12.05
N HIS A 245 8.26 -0.14 -11.86
CA HIS A 245 7.23 0.38 -12.76
C HIS A 245 6.11 -0.62 -13.11
N TYR A 246 5.83 -1.53 -12.18
CA TYR A 246 4.93 -2.67 -12.32
C TYR A 246 5.31 -3.69 -13.41
N ASP A 247 6.50 -3.62 -14.01
CA ASP A 247 6.91 -4.49 -15.12
C ASP A 247 6.94 -5.98 -14.74
N ALA A 248 7.15 -6.30 -13.46
CA ALA A 248 7.16 -7.67 -12.98
C ALA A 248 5.77 -8.24 -12.66
N TYR A 249 4.70 -7.46 -12.85
CA TYR A 249 3.33 -7.93 -12.62
C TYR A 249 2.86 -8.83 -13.77
N TYR A 250 2.00 -9.79 -13.44
CA TYR A 250 1.21 -10.47 -14.46
C TYR A 250 0.09 -9.56 -14.97
N TRP A 251 -0.32 -9.73 -16.22
CA TRP A 251 -1.38 -8.90 -16.80
C TRP A 251 -2.69 -8.96 -16.00
N ASP A 252 -3.07 -10.15 -15.51
CA ASP A 252 -4.27 -10.35 -14.68
C ASP A 252 -4.20 -9.66 -13.31
N SER A 253 -3.01 -9.23 -12.91
CA SER A 253 -2.76 -8.46 -11.69
C SER A 253 -2.86 -6.96 -11.96
N LEU A 254 -2.87 -6.51 -13.22
CA LEU A 254 -3.12 -5.11 -13.57
C LEU A 254 -4.64 -4.85 -13.60
N TYR A 255 -5.09 -3.84 -12.88
CA TYR A 255 -6.50 -3.41 -12.88
C TYR A 255 -6.61 -1.91 -12.59
N GLY A 256 -7.81 -1.36 -12.77
CA GLY A 256 -8.08 0.04 -12.47
C GLY A 256 -7.18 0.96 -13.31
N SER A 257 -6.59 1.97 -12.66
CA SER A 257 -5.70 2.91 -13.35
C SER A 257 -4.45 2.27 -13.93
N LEU A 258 -3.94 1.16 -13.37
CA LEU A 258 -2.74 0.53 -13.91
C LEU A 258 -3.02 -0.14 -15.26
N LEU A 259 -4.13 -0.89 -15.35
CA LEU A 259 -4.54 -1.52 -16.60
C LEU A 259 -4.81 -0.46 -17.68
N ILE A 260 -5.52 0.60 -17.34
CA ILE A 260 -5.78 1.73 -18.25
C ILE A 260 -4.46 2.34 -18.72
N ALA A 261 -3.50 2.55 -17.80
CA ALA A 261 -2.21 3.13 -18.16
C ALA A 261 -1.42 2.25 -19.13
N VAL A 262 -1.31 0.93 -18.85
CA VAL A 262 -0.59 0.04 -19.77
C VAL A 262 -1.29 -0.07 -21.14
N GLU A 263 -2.63 -0.13 -21.16
CA GLU A 263 -3.40 -0.16 -22.41
C GLU A 263 -3.27 1.14 -23.20
N GLU A 264 -3.23 2.29 -22.53
CA GLU A 264 -3.03 3.61 -23.17
C GLU A 264 -1.63 3.73 -23.77
N LEU A 265 -0.61 3.14 -23.12
CA LEU A 265 0.73 2.97 -23.70
C LEU A 265 0.76 1.93 -24.83
N GLY A 266 -0.38 1.33 -25.19
CA GLY A 266 -0.50 0.41 -26.31
C GLY A 266 -0.14 -1.04 -25.99
N TRP A 267 0.13 -1.37 -24.72
CA TRP A 267 0.33 -2.76 -24.31
C TRP A 267 -0.97 -3.55 -24.47
N THR A 268 -0.81 -4.82 -24.83
CA THR A 268 -1.88 -5.83 -24.81
C THR A 268 -1.44 -6.99 -23.93
N GLU A 269 -2.39 -7.80 -23.47
CA GLU A 269 -2.09 -9.00 -22.67
C GLU A 269 -1.05 -9.92 -23.33
N ASP A 270 -1.15 -10.11 -24.65
CA ASP A 270 -0.24 -10.96 -25.41
C ASP A 270 1.18 -10.38 -25.46
N MET A 271 1.31 -9.07 -25.68
CA MET A 271 2.60 -8.37 -25.64
C MET A 271 3.22 -8.43 -24.24
N TRP A 272 2.43 -8.14 -23.20
CA TRP A 272 2.88 -8.09 -21.81
C TRP A 272 3.34 -9.47 -21.31
N THR A 273 2.60 -10.51 -21.67
CA THR A 273 2.87 -11.88 -21.21
C THR A 273 4.07 -12.51 -21.93
N ASN A 274 4.16 -12.33 -23.25
CA ASN A 274 5.20 -12.98 -24.04
C ASN A 274 6.49 -12.16 -24.14
N ARG A 275 6.40 -10.83 -24.00
CA ARG A 275 7.54 -9.89 -24.12
C ARG A 275 8.34 -10.00 -25.43
N ASP A 276 7.72 -10.54 -26.49
CA ASP A 276 8.32 -10.72 -27.82
C ASP A 276 8.11 -9.49 -28.74
N THR A 277 7.11 -8.67 -28.43
CA THR A 277 6.76 -7.46 -29.16
C THR A 277 6.39 -6.36 -28.18
N TYR A 278 6.79 -5.13 -28.49
CA TYR A 278 6.63 -3.95 -27.64
C TYR A 278 5.77 -2.91 -28.38
N PRO A 279 4.96 -2.13 -27.67
CA PRO A 279 4.25 -1.01 -28.29
C PRO A 279 5.21 0.10 -28.74
N ASP A 280 4.76 0.95 -29.67
CA ASP A 280 5.56 2.04 -30.22
C ASP A 280 6.00 3.07 -29.14
N SER A 281 5.24 3.18 -28.04
CA SER A 281 5.56 4.06 -26.92
C SER A 281 6.94 3.74 -26.32
N GLU A 282 7.33 2.47 -26.21
CA GLU A 282 8.62 2.02 -25.65
C GLU A 282 9.84 2.51 -26.47
N ALA A 283 9.61 2.93 -27.72
CA ALA A 283 10.63 3.50 -28.59
C ALA A 283 10.51 5.04 -28.76
N THR A 284 9.58 5.66 -28.03
CA THR A 284 9.26 7.09 -28.14
C THR A 284 9.81 7.83 -26.93
N PHE A 285 10.59 8.89 -27.16
CA PHE A 285 11.07 9.76 -26.08
C PHE A 285 9.90 10.46 -25.38
N TRP A 286 10.05 10.77 -24.10
CA TRP A 286 9.02 11.40 -23.28
C TRP A 286 8.43 12.68 -23.91
N ALA A 287 9.29 13.49 -24.51
CA ALA A 287 8.92 14.73 -25.18
C ALA A 287 8.00 14.52 -26.40
N ASP A 288 8.08 13.34 -27.02
CA ASP A 288 7.33 12.96 -28.22
C ASP A 288 6.07 12.14 -27.89
N LEU A 289 5.91 11.68 -26.65
CA LEU A 289 4.67 11.05 -26.18
C LEU A 289 3.48 12.00 -26.32
N THR A 290 2.30 11.45 -26.54
CA THR A 290 1.05 12.20 -26.45
C THR A 290 0.77 12.60 -24.99
N PRO A 291 -0.08 13.62 -24.76
CA PRO A 291 -0.49 13.99 -23.40
C PRO A 291 -1.10 12.85 -22.59
N GLN A 292 -1.84 11.94 -23.25
CA GLN A 292 -2.43 10.76 -22.62
C GLN A 292 -1.36 9.71 -22.28
N GLU A 293 -0.42 9.42 -23.18
CA GLU A 293 0.69 8.51 -22.90
C GLU A 293 1.58 9.02 -21.76
N ARG A 294 1.89 10.33 -21.68
CA ARG A 294 2.60 10.89 -20.52
C ARG A 294 1.80 10.73 -19.22
N ALA A 295 0.49 10.93 -19.25
CA ALA A 295 -0.36 10.71 -18.09
C ALA A 295 -0.38 9.23 -17.66
N ALA A 296 -0.41 8.31 -18.62
CA ALA A 296 -0.33 6.87 -18.41
C ALA A 296 1.03 6.45 -17.81
N ALA A 297 2.15 6.87 -18.42
CA ALA A 297 3.50 6.64 -17.91
C ALA A 297 3.67 7.21 -16.48
N THR A 298 3.14 8.42 -16.22
CA THR A 298 3.12 9.02 -14.88
C THR A 298 2.29 8.20 -13.88
N ALA A 299 1.19 7.59 -14.30
CA ALA A 299 0.39 6.70 -13.45
C ALA A 299 1.10 5.38 -13.11
N LEU A 300 2.16 5.04 -13.84
CA LEU A 300 3.13 3.96 -13.56
C LEU A 300 4.42 4.50 -12.89
N CYS A 301 4.39 5.75 -12.39
CA CYS A 301 5.51 6.47 -11.78
C CYS A 301 6.75 6.74 -12.66
N TYR A 302 6.61 6.70 -13.98
CA TYR A 302 7.64 7.27 -14.85
C TYR A 302 7.61 8.80 -14.81
N PHE A 303 8.80 9.38 -14.85
CA PHE A 303 9.03 10.78 -15.21
C PHE A 303 9.99 10.81 -16.40
N GLN A 304 10.19 11.99 -16.99
CA GLN A 304 10.96 12.13 -18.22
C GLN A 304 12.31 11.41 -18.15
N GLU A 305 13.10 11.68 -17.13
CA GLU A 305 14.46 11.15 -17.03
C GLU A 305 14.47 9.64 -16.75
N SER A 306 13.49 9.08 -16.02
CA SER A 306 13.40 7.62 -15.85
C SER A 306 12.87 6.92 -17.11
N TRP A 307 11.98 7.55 -17.86
CA TRP A 307 11.46 7.06 -19.12
C TRP A 307 12.52 7.06 -20.23
N ASP A 308 13.24 8.17 -20.36
CA ASP A 308 14.30 8.34 -21.38
C ASP A 308 15.60 7.58 -21.02
N GLY A 309 15.65 6.93 -19.84
CA GLY A 309 16.79 6.14 -19.38
C GLY A 309 18.03 6.98 -19.07
N GLU A 310 17.84 8.19 -18.54
CA GLU A 310 18.94 9.06 -18.14
C GLU A 310 19.60 8.57 -16.84
N ASP A 311 20.93 8.75 -16.75
CA ASP A 311 21.70 8.44 -15.55
C ASP A 311 21.46 9.48 -14.45
N LEU A 312 21.38 9.06 -13.18
CA LEU A 312 21.11 9.96 -12.05
C LEU A 312 22.03 11.19 -12.00
N SER A 313 23.30 11.02 -12.35
CA SER A 313 24.30 12.11 -12.33
C SER A 313 23.97 13.26 -13.29
N THR A 314 23.16 13.00 -14.32
CA THR A 314 22.79 13.99 -15.33
C THR A 314 21.72 14.96 -14.84
N PHE A 315 20.77 14.47 -14.04
CA PHE A 315 19.63 15.24 -13.55
C PHE A 315 19.67 15.49 -12.03
N TYR A 316 20.78 15.20 -11.36
CA TYR A 316 21.00 15.62 -9.98
C TYR A 316 21.55 17.06 -9.88
N ASP A 317 21.11 17.81 -8.88
CA ASP A 317 21.68 19.10 -8.50
C ASP A 317 22.57 18.95 -7.25
N TYR A 318 23.87 18.80 -7.50
CA TYR A 318 24.90 18.71 -6.46
C TYR A 318 25.02 19.96 -5.57
N SER A 319 24.50 21.11 -6.00
CA SER A 319 24.53 22.33 -5.20
C SER A 319 23.42 22.36 -4.15
N THR A 320 22.25 21.78 -4.46
CA THR A 320 21.11 21.72 -3.54
C THR A 320 20.97 20.36 -2.85
N GLY A 321 21.63 19.33 -3.35
CA GLY A 321 21.48 17.95 -2.88
C GLY A 321 20.12 17.33 -3.24
N LEU A 322 19.53 17.74 -4.37
CA LEU A 322 18.19 17.36 -4.80
C LEU A 322 18.19 16.95 -6.28
N THR A 323 17.28 16.05 -6.65
CA THR A 323 17.02 15.74 -8.06
C THR A 323 16.32 16.91 -8.76
N LYS A 324 16.65 17.16 -10.02
CA LYS A 324 16.01 18.15 -10.90
C LYS A 324 14.77 17.59 -11.60
N ALA A 325 14.66 16.26 -11.69
CA ALA A 325 13.55 15.58 -12.34
C ALA A 325 12.20 15.83 -11.65
N MET A 326 12.23 16.27 -10.38
CA MET A 326 11.02 16.34 -9.57
C MET A 326 10.37 17.72 -9.49
N PRO A 327 9.09 17.81 -9.86
CA PRO A 327 8.29 18.98 -9.53
C PRO A 327 8.06 19.04 -8.03
N SER A 328 8.35 20.19 -7.44
CA SER A 328 8.01 20.52 -6.05
C SER A 328 6.53 20.93 -5.88
N THR A 329 5.65 20.43 -6.74
CA THR A 329 4.25 20.84 -6.83
C THR A 329 3.31 19.64 -7.02
N THR A 330 2.12 19.76 -6.44
CA THR A 330 0.98 18.86 -6.68
C THR A 330 0.24 19.19 -7.98
N GLU A 331 0.59 20.30 -8.64
CA GLU A 331 -0.02 20.70 -9.90
C GLU A 331 0.41 19.78 -11.04
N VAL A 332 -0.58 19.26 -11.76
CA VAL A 332 -0.34 18.46 -12.95
C VAL A 332 0.23 19.33 -14.07
N PRO A 333 1.30 18.89 -14.74
CA PRO A 333 1.81 19.55 -15.94
C PRO A 333 0.72 19.69 -17.02
N ALA A 334 0.61 20.87 -17.62
CA ALA A 334 -0.46 21.19 -18.58
C ALA A 334 -0.39 20.38 -19.88
N ASP A 335 0.73 19.69 -20.12
CA ASP A 335 1.01 18.83 -21.25
C ASP A 335 0.67 17.35 -20.99
N MET A 336 0.05 17.03 -19.84
CA MET A 336 -0.50 15.72 -19.51
C MET A 336 -2.04 15.75 -19.50
N ASP A 337 -2.66 14.71 -20.07
CA ASP A 337 -4.12 14.56 -20.10
C ASP A 337 -4.58 13.32 -19.33
N PHE A 338 -4.97 13.52 -18.07
CA PHE A 338 -5.49 12.46 -17.22
C PHE A 338 -6.99 12.16 -17.42
N SER A 339 -7.63 12.71 -18.46
CA SER A 339 -9.04 12.41 -18.75
C SER A 339 -9.27 10.94 -19.10
N ILE A 340 -8.23 10.20 -19.48
CA ILE A 340 -8.25 8.74 -19.68
C ILE A 340 -8.69 7.97 -18.42
N PHE A 341 -8.48 8.53 -17.23
CA PHE A 341 -8.91 7.93 -15.96
C PHE A 341 -10.29 8.42 -15.50
N ALA A 342 -10.94 9.31 -16.26
CA ALA A 342 -12.23 9.88 -15.88
C ALA A 342 -13.33 8.80 -15.87
N GLY A 343 -14.12 8.76 -14.80
CA GLY A 343 -15.24 7.84 -14.66
C GLY A 343 -14.86 6.40 -14.27
N GLN A 344 -13.58 6.08 -14.16
CA GLN A 344 -13.07 4.77 -13.71
C GLN A 344 -12.90 4.70 -12.18
N GLY A 345 -13.70 5.49 -11.46
CA GLY A 345 -13.96 5.20 -10.06
C GLY A 345 -14.86 3.97 -9.97
N ALA A 346 -14.38 2.88 -9.37
CA ALA A 346 -15.31 2.10 -8.57
C ALA A 346 -16.10 3.07 -7.67
N PRO A 347 -17.39 2.85 -7.38
CA PRO A 347 -18.18 3.75 -6.55
C PRO A 347 -17.46 4.01 -5.22
N GLY A 348 -16.83 5.19 -5.10
CA GLY A 348 -16.00 5.55 -3.95
C GLY A 348 -14.73 6.39 -4.21
N SER A 349 -14.16 6.45 -5.42
CA SER A 349 -13.01 7.34 -5.64
C SER A 349 -13.02 8.07 -6.98
N THR A 350 -12.90 9.38 -6.91
CA THR A 350 -12.39 10.22 -7.98
C THR A 350 -10.87 10.13 -7.92
N TRP A 351 -10.21 9.56 -8.93
CA TRP A 351 -8.80 9.87 -9.11
C TRP A 351 -8.72 11.38 -9.32
N VAL A 352 -8.09 12.08 -8.38
CA VAL A 352 -7.78 13.50 -8.47
C VAL A 352 -6.27 13.57 -8.36
N PRO A 353 -5.59 14.22 -9.33
CA PRO A 353 -4.15 14.38 -9.21
C PRO A 353 -3.78 15.05 -7.88
N GLY A 354 -2.80 14.50 -7.17
CA GLY A 354 -2.42 14.97 -5.83
C GLY A 354 -3.35 14.54 -4.68
N GLN A 355 -4.36 13.69 -4.93
CA GLN A 355 -5.04 12.94 -3.87
C GLN A 355 -4.51 11.51 -3.83
N ILE A 356 -4.33 11.00 -2.62
CA ILE A 356 -3.84 9.65 -2.30
C ILE A 356 -4.46 8.65 -3.27
N ALA A 357 -3.62 7.99 -4.09
CA ALA A 357 -4.08 7.03 -5.08
C ALA A 357 -4.71 5.84 -4.36
N THR A 358 -6.04 5.83 -4.30
CA THR A 358 -6.82 4.80 -3.61
C THR A 358 -7.04 3.53 -4.43
N GLN A 359 -6.28 3.33 -5.53
CA GLN A 359 -6.56 2.25 -6.48
C GLN A 359 -5.35 1.73 -7.29
N GLN A 360 -4.34 1.07 -6.70
CA GLN A 360 -3.27 0.43 -7.51
C GLN A 360 -2.61 -0.79 -6.84
N SER A 361 -2.02 -1.70 -7.64
CA SER A 361 -2.14 -3.17 -7.60
C SER A 361 -1.54 -4.00 -6.47
N SER A 362 -2.18 -5.14 -6.22
CA SER A 362 -1.83 -6.13 -5.20
C SER A 362 -0.85 -7.07 -5.84
N SER A 363 0.43 -6.71 -5.72
CA SER A 363 1.41 -7.76 -5.44
C SER A 363 0.81 -8.57 -4.28
N ASN A 364 0.55 -9.84 -4.55
CA ASN A 364 -0.25 -10.73 -3.72
C ASN A 364 0.08 -10.62 -2.22
N MET A 365 -0.94 -10.47 -1.38
CA MET A 365 -0.92 -10.63 0.09
C MET A 365 -0.50 -12.05 0.57
N LYS A 366 0.42 -12.72 -0.15
CA LYS A 366 1.11 -13.95 0.24
C LYS A 366 2.14 -13.73 1.35
N VAL A 367 1.82 -12.88 2.32
CA VAL A 367 2.31 -13.06 3.68
C VAL A 367 1.16 -13.63 4.50
N VAL A 368 0.64 -14.78 4.06
CA VAL A 368 0.16 -15.75 5.03
C VAL A 368 1.39 -16.13 5.82
N SER A 369 1.60 -15.45 6.95
CA SER A 369 2.01 -16.05 8.20
C SER A 369 2.65 -17.44 8.05
N ALA A 370 3.84 -17.51 7.47
CA ALA A 370 4.72 -18.66 7.63
C ALA A 370 5.36 -18.67 9.04
N SER A 371 5.03 -17.68 9.87
CA SER A 371 5.62 -17.43 11.19
C SER A 371 4.70 -17.79 12.36
N VAL A 372 3.89 -18.85 12.26
CA VAL A 372 3.38 -19.55 13.47
C VAL A 372 4.33 -20.68 13.91
N THR A 373 5.41 -20.95 13.18
CA THR A 373 6.36 -22.01 13.53
C THR A 373 7.74 -21.51 13.96
N ALA A 374 7.85 -20.72 15.05
CA ALA A 374 9.08 -20.64 15.87
C ALA A 374 8.97 -19.78 17.14
N LEU A 375 7.91 -19.92 17.96
CA LEU A 375 7.94 -19.40 19.34
C LEU A 375 7.61 -20.49 20.37
N ALA A 376 8.29 -21.63 20.24
CA ALA A 376 8.31 -22.65 21.27
C ALA A 376 9.70 -23.30 21.31
N LEU A 377 10.66 -22.68 22.00
CA LEU A 377 11.82 -23.31 22.65
C LEU A 377 12.78 -22.24 23.23
N LEU A 378 12.36 -21.51 24.27
CA LEU A 378 13.31 -20.77 25.13
C LEU A 378 12.88 -20.71 26.61
N VAL A 379 12.16 -21.76 27.06
CA VAL A 379 11.93 -21.99 28.50
C VAL A 379 12.24 -23.44 28.79
N GLY A 380 13.44 -23.74 29.31
CA GLY A 380 13.73 -25.09 29.77
C GLY A 380 15.19 -25.52 29.87
N SER A 381 16.10 -24.69 30.40
CA SER A 381 17.39 -25.19 30.88
C SER A 381 17.96 -24.34 32.00
N LEU A 382 17.16 -24.23 33.07
CA LEU A 382 17.67 -24.07 34.43
C LEU A 382 17.04 -25.20 35.25
N LEU A 383 17.75 -26.32 35.35
CA LEU A 383 17.70 -27.25 36.49
C LEU A 383 18.68 -28.41 36.25
N SER A 384 19.66 -28.49 37.16
CA SER A 384 20.35 -29.70 37.63
C SER A 384 21.78 -29.97 37.12
N MET A 385 22.71 -29.75 38.07
CA MET A 385 24.10 -30.20 38.22
C MET A 385 25.22 -29.37 37.57
#